data_AF-A0A934DWQ2-F1
#
_entry.id   AF-A0A934DWQ2-F1
#
_cell.length_a   1.000
_cell.length_b   1.000
_cell.length_c   1.000
_cell.angle_alpha   90.00
_cell.angle_beta   90.00
_cell.angle_gamma   90.00
#
_symmetry.space_group_name_H-M   'P 1'
#
loop_
_entity.id
_entity.type
_entity.pdbx_description
1 polymer ?
#
loop_
_entity_poly.entity_id
_entity_poly.type
_entity_poly.pdbx_seq_one_letter_code
_entity_poly.pdbx_strand_id
1 'polypeptide(L)'
;MSPAGLNPAQIAQSLNKGPHASPDAPRNWIPRTVLRMLRNRTYLGLMPDGSTSIHDEIVTEEQFNKVAASLDQRRTRTATPRPRVDGVDPFLLRGLLVCAQCGARMTTTSRAKVKPLPPTGHGRPPSDRYYRCRGTKPCRGSHVSAEYVENKLIELMADPPRGLAQIERNVYMRIECASAGWTFARACRGTKRRSTEHAPTTSRT
;
A
#
# COMPACT_ATOMS: atom_id res chain seq x y z
N MET A 1 -9.31 -45.41 1.88
CA MET A 1 -8.80 -44.75 3.12
C MET A 1 -7.98 -43.55 2.69
N SER A 2 -8.42 -42.31 2.94
CA SER A 2 -7.72 -41.11 2.45
C SER A 2 -6.39 -40.91 3.20
N PRO A 3 -5.25 -40.78 2.50
CA PRO A 3 -3.90 -40.81 3.11
C PRO A 3 -3.48 -39.53 3.87
N ALA A 4 -4.39 -38.62 4.19
CA ALA A 4 -4.04 -37.39 4.92
C ALA A 4 -5.22 -36.99 5.82
N GLY A 5 -4.96 -36.71 7.10
CA GLY A 5 -5.98 -36.36 8.09
C GLY A 5 -6.84 -35.13 7.73
N LEU A 6 -7.69 -34.66 8.64
CA LEU A 6 -8.61 -33.55 8.36
C LEU A 6 -7.86 -32.26 7.95
N ASN A 7 -8.43 -31.51 7.01
CA ASN A 7 -7.93 -30.18 6.66
C ASN A 7 -8.45 -29.12 7.65
N PRO A 8 -7.81 -27.94 7.78
CA PRO A 8 -8.23 -26.92 8.75
C PRO A 8 -9.69 -26.47 8.59
N ALA A 9 -10.26 -26.56 7.39
CA ALA A 9 -11.66 -26.23 7.15
C ALA A 9 -12.62 -27.30 7.67
N GLN A 10 -12.28 -28.57 7.49
CA GLN A 10 -13.00 -29.71 8.06
C GLN A 10 -12.92 -29.74 9.59
N ILE A 11 -11.76 -29.39 10.16
CA ILE A 11 -11.60 -29.24 11.61
C ILE A 11 -12.53 -28.13 12.12
N ALA A 12 -12.52 -26.95 11.50
CA ALA A 12 -13.41 -25.86 11.87
C ALA A 12 -14.90 -26.27 11.76
N GLN A 13 -15.28 -26.98 10.71
CA GLN A 13 -16.64 -27.48 10.54
C GLN A 13 -17.02 -28.50 11.63
N SER A 14 -16.11 -29.38 12.01
CA SER A 14 -16.31 -30.33 13.12
C SER A 14 -16.47 -29.61 14.46
N LEU A 15 -15.65 -28.60 14.73
CA LEU A 15 -15.72 -27.82 15.98
C LEU A 15 -17.05 -27.06 16.10
N ASN A 16 -17.53 -26.48 15.01
CA ASN A 16 -18.83 -25.79 14.96
C ASN A 16 -20.04 -26.72 15.14
N LYS A 17 -19.89 -28.02 14.84
CA LYS A 17 -20.95 -29.01 15.11
C LYS A 17 -20.94 -29.48 16.57
N GLY A 18 -19.83 -29.29 17.28
CA GLY A 18 -19.67 -29.65 18.68
C GLY A 18 -20.04 -28.51 19.63
N PRO A 19 -19.88 -28.73 20.95
CA PRO A 19 -20.20 -27.73 21.97
C PRO A 19 -19.10 -26.66 22.17
N HIS A 20 -18.04 -26.67 21.36
CA HIS A 20 -16.85 -25.84 21.61
C HIS A 20 -17.03 -24.42 21.06
N ALA A 21 -17.02 -23.42 21.94
CA ALA A 21 -16.97 -22.01 21.54
C ALA A 21 -15.62 -21.64 20.91
N SER A 22 -15.65 -20.70 19.95
CA SER A 22 -14.40 -20.16 19.40
C SER A 22 -13.78 -19.12 20.34
N PRO A 23 -12.45 -18.91 20.28
CA PRO A 23 -11.78 -17.87 21.07
C PRO A 23 -12.29 -16.44 20.80
N ASP A 24 -12.86 -16.21 19.62
CA ASP A 24 -13.38 -14.92 19.17
C ASP A 24 -14.93 -14.88 19.27
N ALA A 25 -15.50 -15.59 20.24
CA ALA A 25 -16.94 -15.62 20.49
C ALA A 25 -17.54 -14.20 20.53
N PRO A 26 -18.73 -13.95 19.94
CA PRO A 26 -19.76 -14.92 19.51
C PRO A 26 -19.56 -15.51 18.10
N ARG A 27 -18.37 -15.44 17.50
CA ARG A 27 -18.13 -15.97 16.14
C ARG A 27 -17.93 -17.49 16.14
N ASN A 28 -18.32 -18.14 15.04
CA ASN A 28 -18.02 -19.55 14.78
C ASN A 28 -16.52 -19.77 14.54
N TRP A 29 -16.06 -21.01 14.67
CA TRP A 29 -14.73 -21.42 14.25
C TRP A 29 -14.52 -21.18 12.75
N ILE A 30 -13.48 -20.41 12.42
CA ILE A 30 -13.06 -20.12 11.06
C ILE A 30 -11.76 -20.89 10.78
N PRO A 31 -11.54 -21.43 9.56
CA PRO A 31 -10.34 -22.22 9.25
C PRO A 31 -9.03 -21.46 9.47
N ARG A 32 -9.04 -20.13 9.31
CA ARG A 32 -7.88 -19.26 9.59
C ARG A 32 -7.48 -19.29 11.06
N THR A 33 -8.44 -19.31 11.98
CA THR A 33 -8.20 -19.37 13.42
C THR A 33 -7.62 -20.72 13.80
N VAL A 34 -8.17 -21.81 13.27
CA VAL A 34 -7.62 -23.17 13.45
C VAL A 34 -6.18 -23.24 12.94
N LEU A 35 -5.91 -22.73 11.74
CA LEU A 35 -4.56 -22.71 11.18
C LEU A 35 -3.57 -21.90 12.05
N ARG A 36 -4.00 -20.76 12.59
CA ARG A 36 -3.21 -19.94 13.52
C ARG A 36 -2.87 -20.72 14.79
N MET A 37 -3.82 -21.46 15.34
CA MET A 37 -3.60 -22.30 16.52
C MET A 37 -2.64 -23.46 16.21
N LEU A 38 -2.84 -24.19 15.12
CA LEU A 38 -1.97 -25.32 14.74
C LEU A 38 -0.52 -24.89 14.45
N ARG A 39 -0.27 -23.61 14.14
CA ARG A 39 1.09 -23.06 13.95
C ARG A 39 1.63 -22.31 15.18
N ASN A 40 0.90 -22.30 16.29
CA ASN A 40 1.31 -21.56 17.46
C ASN A 40 2.40 -22.32 18.24
N ARG A 41 3.62 -21.77 18.24
CA ARG A 41 4.77 -22.34 18.96
C ARG A 41 4.61 -22.29 20.48
N THR A 42 3.69 -21.48 21.01
CA THR A 42 3.37 -21.45 22.44
C THR A 42 2.87 -22.78 22.98
N TYR A 43 2.31 -23.65 22.13
CA TYR A 43 1.92 -25.00 22.56
C TYR A 43 3.11 -25.96 22.76
N LEU A 44 4.30 -25.59 22.28
CA LEU A 44 5.57 -26.27 22.58
C LEU A 44 6.25 -25.73 23.84
N GLY A 45 5.58 -24.87 24.61
CA GLY A 45 6.22 -24.13 25.71
C GLY A 45 7.22 -23.09 25.21
N LEU A 46 7.07 -22.57 23.98
CA LEU A 46 7.95 -21.54 23.41
C LEU A 46 7.24 -20.20 23.21
N MET A 47 7.91 -19.11 23.53
CA MET A 47 7.45 -17.76 23.18
C MET A 47 7.55 -17.52 21.66
N PRO A 48 6.84 -16.51 21.11
CA PRO A 48 6.88 -16.18 19.69
C PRO A 48 8.28 -15.85 19.15
N ASP A 49 9.18 -15.39 20.01
CA ASP A 49 10.59 -15.10 19.71
C ASP A 49 11.49 -16.35 19.74
N GLY A 50 10.95 -17.50 20.15
CA GLY A 50 11.68 -18.76 20.27
C GLY A 50 12.31 -19.01 21.64
N SER A 51 12.18 -18.09 22.60
CA SER A 51 12.61 -18.32 23.98
C SER A 51 11.69 -19.30 24.73
N THR A 52 12.17 -19.89 25.82
CA THR A 52 11.37 -20.80 26.66
C THR A 52 10.27 -20.03 27.39
N SER A 53 9.04 -20.51 27.28
CA SER A 53 7.86 -19.98 27.99
C SER A 53 7.82 -20.48 29.43
N ILE A 54 7.01 -19.84 30.26
CA ILE A 54 6.77 -20.20 31.67
C ILE A 54 5.82 -21.41 31.78
N HIS A 55 5.10 -21.73 30.70
CA HIS A 55 4.11 -22.82 30.68
C HIS A 55 4.69 -24.10 30.09
N ASP A 56 4.26 -25.23 30.65
CA ASP A 56 4.59 -26.56 30.16
C ASP A 56 4.09 -26.80 28.73
N GLU A 57 4.78 -27.70 28.03
CA GLU A 57 4.38 -28.12 26.68
C GLU A 57 3.01 -28.81 26.69
N ILE A 58 2.11 -28.37 25.80
CA ILE A 58 0.79 -28.97 25.62
C ILE A 58 0.84 -30.08 24.56
N VAL A 59 1.73 -29.93 23.57
CA VAL A 59 1.96 -30.90 22.49
C VAL A 59 3.45 -31.15 22.36
N THR A 60 3.84 -32.38 22.00
CA THR A 60 5.25 -32.70 21.79
C THR A 60 5.77 -32.07 20.49
N GLU A 61 7.08 -31.80 20.44
CA GLU A 61 7.73 -31.25 19.25
C GLU A 61 7.51 -32.14 18.00
N GLU A 62 7.56 -33.45 18.17
CA GLU A 62 7.30 -34.39 17.09
C GLU A 62 5.89 -34.26 16.50
N GLN A 63 4.87 -34.12 17.35
CA GLN A 63 3.47 -33.97 16.91
C GLN A 63 3.30 -32.65 16.16
N PHE A 64 3.86 -31.57 16.70
CA PHE A 64 3.80 -30.26 16.08
C PHE A 64 4.46 -30.26 14.69
N ASN A 65 5.65 -30.85 14.57
CA ASN A 65 6.39 -30.93 13.31
C ASN A 65 5.66 -31.80 12.27
N LYS A 66 5.04 -32.91 12.68
CA LYS A 66 4.20 -33.74 11.80
C LYS A 66 3.02 -32.95 11.23
N VAL A 67 2.33 -32.16 12.07
CA VAL A 67 1.22 -31.30 11.62
C VAL A 67 1.71 -30.20 10.69
N ALA A 68 2.81 -29.53 11.04
CA ALA A 68 3.40 -28.47 10.22
C ALA A 68 3.77 -29.00 8.82
N ALA A 69 4.43 -30.15 8.75
CA ALA A 69 4.77 -30.82 7.49
C ALA A 69 3.52 -31.15 6.65
N SER A 70 2.46 -31.67 7.29
CA SER A 70 1.19 -31.95 6.59
C SER A 70 0.52 -30.67 6.05
N LEU A 71 0.59 -29.57 6.79
CA LEU A 71 0.07 -28.27 6.34
C LEU A 71 0.88 -27.70 5.17
N ASP A 72 2.20 -27.85 5.20
CA ASP A 72 3.07 -27.37 4.13
C ASP A 72 2.95 -28.21 2.86
N GLN A 73 2.79 -29.54 2.97
CA GLN A 73 2.51 -30.41 1.82
C GLN A 73 1.21 -30.04 1.09
N ARG A 74 0.19 -29.58 1.83
CA ARG A 74 -1.11 -29.17 1.27
C ARG A 74 -1.07 -27.80 0.61
N ARG A 75 0.05 -27.08 0.72
CA ARG A 75 0.18 -25.73 0.16
C ARG A 75 0.29 -25.83 -1.35
N THR A 76 -0.85 -25.73 -2.03
CA THR A 76 -0.94 -25.76 -3.51
C THR A 76 -0.32 -24.53 -4.19
N ARG A 77 -0.05 -23.47 -3.44
CA ARG A 77 0.55 -22.23 -3.97
C ARG A 77 1.78 -21.85 -3.15
N THR A 78 2.96 -21.97 -3.78
CA THR A 78 4.16 -21.28 -3.31
C THR A 78 3.80 -19.81 -3.16
N ALA A 79 3.99 -19.23 -1.97
CA ALA A 79 3.85 -17.79 -1.84
C ALA A 79 4.92 -17.19 -2.74
N THR A 80 4.52 -16.69 -3.91
CA THR A 80 5.41 -15.90 -4.75
C THR A 80 5.80 -14.70 -3.89
N PRO A 81 7.07 -14.60 -3.45
CA PRO A 81 7.52 -13.39 -2.79
C PRO A 81 7.20 -12.26 -3.76
N ARG A 82 6.53 -11.22 -3.25
CA ARG A 82 6.26 -10.05 -4.07
C ARG A 82 7.64 -9.58 -4.57
N PRO A 83 7.90 -9.55 -5.88
CA PRO A 83 9.20 -9.14 -6.36
C PRO A 83 9.47 -7.76 -5.75
N ARG A 84 10.59 -7.63 -5.03
CA ARG A 84 11.16 -6.31 -4.79
C ARG A 84 11.37 -5.77 -6.20
N VAL A 85 10.67 -4.70 -6.54
CA VAL A 85 10.85 -4.09 -7.85
C VAL A 85 12.24 -3.47 -7.74
N ASP A 86 13.26 -4.14 -8.29
CA ASP A 86 14.65 -3.66 -8.35
C ASP A 86 14.81 -2.48 -9.35
N GLY A 87 13.77 -1.66 -9.47
CA GLY A 87 13.61 -0.56 -10.41
C GLY A 87 12.51 0.41 -9.96
N VAL A 88 12.30 1.47 -10.73
CA VAL A 88 11.26 2.49 -10.45
C VAL A 88 9.88 1.81 -10.42
N ASP A 89 9.14 1.97 -9.31
CA ASP A 89 7.78 1.39 -9.19
C ASP A 89 6.95 1.89 -10.37
N PRO A 90 6.29 0.98 -11.12
CA PRO A 90 5.44 1.38 -12.22
C PRO A 90 4.20 2.15 -11.79
N PHE A 91 4.03 2.57 -10.54
CA PHE A 91 2.94 3.46 -10.10
C PHE A 91 3.53 4.55 -9.20
N LEU A 92 3.58 5.79 -9.70
CA LEU A 92 4.21 6.91 -8.98
C LEU A 92 3.46 7.29 -7.70
N LEU A 93 2.13 7.12 -7.70
CA LEU A 93 1.23 7.55 -6.62
C LEU A 93 0.73 6.39 -5.77
N ARG A 94 1.46 5.27 -5.79
CA ARG A 94 1.11 4.08 -5.03
C ARG A 94 1.03 4.39 -3.54
N GLY A 95 -0.15 4.17 -2.97
CA GLY A 95 -0.40 4.38 -1.53
C GLY A 95 -0.58 5.84 -1.11
N LEU A 96 -0.40 6.80 -2.03
CA LEU A 96 -0.62 8.23 -1.81
C LEU A 96 -2.02 8.67 -2.26
N LEU A 97 -2.55 8.07 -3.33
CA LEU A 97 -3.84 8.47 -3.88
C LEU A 97 -5.01 8.03 -2.99
N VAL A 98 -5.91 8.97 -2.69
CA VAL A 98 -7.11 8.75 -1.87
C VAL A 98 -8.36 9.02 -2.71
N CYS A 99 -9.40 8.20 -2.53
CA CYS A 99 -10.67 8.40 -3.19
C CYS A 99 -11.42 9.60 -2.58
N ALA A 100 -11.77 10.59 -3.40
CA ALA A 100 -12.52 11.78 -2.96
C ALA A 100 -13.94 11.45 -2.43
N GLN A 101 -14.54 10.33 -2.84
CA GLN A 101 -15.90 9.96 -2.43
C GLN A 101 -15.97 9.24 -1.08
N CYS A 102 -15.02 8.36 -0.78
CA CYS A 102 -15.06 7.51 0.42
C CYS A 102 -13.84 7.63 1.34
N GLY A 103 -12.84 8.44 0.97
CA GLY A 103 -11.62 8.62 1.75
C GLY A 103 -10.70 7.38 1.79
N ALA A 104 -11.06 6.28 1.11
CA ALA A 104 -10.23 5.09 1.10
C ALA A 104 -8.98 5.28 0.22
N ARG A 105 -7.83 4.76 0.68
CA ARG A 105 -6.61 4.72 -0.13
C ARG A 105 -6.82 3.83 -1.36
N MET A 106 -6.43 4.35 -2.52
CA MET A 106 -6.56 3.63 -3.78
C MET A 106 -5.44 2.58 -3.92
N THR A 107 -5.79 1.43 -4.47
CA THR A 107 -4.87 0.32 -4.75
C THR A 107 -4.50 0.30 -6.22
N THR A 108 -3.28 -0.09 -6.54
CA THR A 108 -2.83 -0.23 -7.92
C THR A 108 -3.36 -1.52 -8.55
N THR A 109 -3.80 -1.44 -9.80
CA THR A 109 -4.30 -2.57 -10.59
C THR A 109 -3.78 -2.44 -12.01
N SER A 110 -3.48 -3.57 -12.66
CA SER A 110 -3.09 -3.59 -14.06
C SER A 110 -3.79 -4.71 -14.82
N ARG A 111 -4.09 -4.47 -16.11
CA ARG A 111 -4.68 -5.50 -16.99
C ARG A 111 -3.66 -6.51 -17.49
N ALA A 112 -2.40 -6.08 -17.68
CA ALA A 112 -1.29 -6.91 -18.11
C ALA A 112 -0.11 -6.85 -17.13
N LYS A 113 0.92 -7.68 -17.37
CA LYS A 113 2.22 -7.55 -16.70
C LYS A 113 2.80 -6.18 -17.03
N VAL A 114 2.84 -5.29 -16.04
CA VAL A 114 3.41 -3.96 -16.20
C VAL A 114 4.93 -4.09 -16.26
N LYS A 115 5.53 -3.70 -17.38
CA LYS A 115 6.99 -3.57 -17.47
C LYS A 115 7.43 -2.41 -16.57
N PRO A 116 8.56 -2.52 -15.85
CA PRO A 116 9.14 -1.38 -15.13
C PRO A 116 9.28 -0.19 -16.06
N LEU A 117 9.12 1.03 -15.52
CA LEU A 117 9.41 2.23 -16.30
C LEU A 117 10.92 2.26 -16.62
N PRO A 118 11.32 2.69 -17.83
CA PRO A 118 12.73 2.90 -18.12
C PRO A 118 13.32 3.91 -17.12
N PRO A 119 14.57 3.71 -16.67
CA PRO A 119 15.20 4.56 -15.65
C PRO A 119 15.38 6.02 -16.10
N THR A 120 15.31 6.27 -17.40
CA THR A 120 15.41 7.60 -18.02
C THR A 120 14.11 8.40 -17.98
N GLY A 121 12.99 7.83 -17.51
CA GLY A 121 11.68 8.51 -17.45
C GLY A 121 11.05 8.83 -18.81
N HIS A 122 11.80 8.69 -19.91
CA HIS A 122 11.35 8.94 -21.28
C HIS A 122 10.86 7.63 -21.91
N GLY A 123 9.59 7.32 -21.68
CA GLY A 123 8.90 6.23 -22.34
C GLY A 123 7.40 6.33 -22.06
N ARG A 124 6.56 6.08 -23.08
CA ARG A 124 5.11 6.04 -22.87
C ARG A 124 4.81 4.92 -21.86
N PRO A 125 4.23 5.23 -20.69
CA PRO A 125 3.88 4.19 -19.75
C PRO A 125 2.85 3.25 -20.38
N PRO A 126 2.88 1.95 -20.08
CA PRO A 126 1.87 1.03 -20.59
C PRO A 126 0.47 1.49 -20.13
N SER A 127 -0.46 1.60 -21.07
CA SER A 127 -1.84 2.10 -20.91
C SER A 127 -2.75 1.21 -20.04
N ASP A 128 -2.20 0.12 -19.51
CA ASP A 128 -2.93 -0.90 -18.76
C ASP A 128 -2.88 -0.69 -17.24
N ARG A 129 -2.42 0.48 -16.77
CA ARG A 129 -2.24 0.81 -15.35
C ARG A 129 -3.40 1.66 -14.83
N TYR A 130 -4.00 1.24 -13.71
CA TYR A 130 -5.13 1.92 -13.09
C TYR A 130 -4.99 2.00 -11.58
N TYR A 131 -5.40 3.13 -10.99
CA TYR A 131 -5.67 3.24 -9.57
C TYR A 131 -7.12 2.89 -9.30
N ARG A 132 -7.36 1.92 -8.41
CA ARG A 132 -8.69 1.42 -8.04
C ARG A 132 -9.03 1.74 -6.59
N CYS A 133 -10.18 2.37 -6.38
CA CYS A 133 -10.83 2.49 -5.09
C CYS A 133 -11.35 1.12 -4.61
N ARG A 134 -11.07 0.79 -3.34
CA ARG A 134 -11.56 -0.41 -2.64
C ARG A 134 -12.45 -0.07 -1.45
N GLY A 135 -13.11 1.08 -1.49
CA GLY A 135 -14.08 1.46 -0.47
C GLY A 135 -15.22 0.44 -0.35
N THR A 136 -15.80 0.33 0.85
CA THR A 136 -16.88 -0.62 1.17
C THR A 136 -18.14 -0.39 0.32
N LYS A 137 -18.38 0.86 -0.12
CA LYS A 137 -19.46 1.23 -1.05
C LYS A 137 -18.90 1.41 -2.47
N PRO A 138 -19.63 0.98 -3.53
CA PRO A 138 -19.19 1.18 -4.90
C PRO A 138 -19.15 2.68 -5.24
N CYS A 139 -17.94 3.21 -5.37
CA CYS A 139 -17.71 4.60 -5.78
C CYS A 139 -17.91 4.73 -7.30
N ARG A 140 -18.60 5.78 -7.75
CA ARG A 140 -18.69 6.09 -9.19
C ARG A 140 -17.31 6.51 -9.68
N GLY A 141 -16.84 5.91 -10.77
CA GLY A 141 -15.45 6.12 -11.24
C GLY A 141 -14.43 5.41 -10.35
N SER A 142 -14.72 4.18 -9.91
CA SER A 142 -13.86 3.46 -8.97
C SER A 142 -12.44 3.22 -9.49
N HIS A 143 -12.20 3.27 -10.80
CA HIS A 143 -10.88 3.12 -11.42
C HIS A 143 -10.53 4.38 -12.20
N VAL A 144 -9.29 4.85 -12.06
CA VAL A 144 -8.75 5.98 -12.82
C VAL A 144 -7.46 5.54 -13.50
N SER A 145 -7.25 5.94 -14.76
CA SER A 145 -6.01 5.66 -15.49
C SER A 145 -4.81 6.26 -14.74
N ALA A 146 -3.77 5.46 -14.55
CA ALA A 146 -2.55 5.94 -13.90
C ALA A 146 -1.85 7.00 -14.74
N GLU A 147 -1.82 6.84 -16.06
CA GLU A 147 -1.24 7.83 -16.99
C GLU A 147 -1.93 9.19 -16.84
N TYR A 148 -3.26 9.20 -16.79
CA TYR A 148 -4.03 10.43 -16.63
C TYR A 148 -3.73 11.15 -15.31
N VAL A 149 -3.79 10.44 -14.18
CA VAL A 149 -3.59 11.06 -12.86
C VAL A 149 -2.15 11.48 -12.63
N GLU A 150 -1.19 10.66 -13.07
CA GLU A 150 0.24 10.97 -12.94
C GLU A 150 0.62 12.19 -13.79
N ASN A 151 0.18 12.26 -15.05
CA ASN A 151 0.41 13.44 -15.90
C ASN A 151 -0.29 14.68 -15.33
N LYS A 152 -1.52 14.52 -14.81
CA LYS A 152 -2.23 15.64 -14.20
C LYS A 152 -1.52 16.16 -12.95
N LEU A 153 -0.90 15.28 -12.16
CA LEU A 153 -0.09 15.70 -11.03
C LEU A 153 1.15 16.47 -11.52
N ILE A 154 1.84 16.00 -12.56
CA ILE A 154 3.00 16.71 -13.13
C ILE A 154 2.60 18.10 -13.61
N GLU A 155 1.47 18.24 -14.30
CA GLU A 155 0.90 19.53 -14.70
C GLU A 155 0.62 20.43 -13.49
N LEU A 156 -0.03 19.89 -12.44
CA LEU A 156 -0.34 20.65 -11.22
C LEU A 156 0.90 21.03 -10.41
N MET A 157 1.98 20.25 -10.51
CA MET A 157 3.26 20.58 -9.90
C MET A 157 3.97 21.72 -10.64
N ALA A 158 3.87 21.76 -11.98
CA ALA A 158 4.47 22.79 -12.82
C ALA A 158 3.71 24.14 -12.75
N ASP A 159 2.38 24.10 -12.65
CA ASP A 159 1.54 25.30 -12.49
C ASP A 159 0.51 25.09 -11.36
N PRO A 160 0.91 25.36 -10.10
CA PRO A 160 0.03 25.16 -8.96
C PRO A 160 -1.12 26.19 -8.97
N PRO A 161 -2.38 25.77 -8.74
CA PRO A 161 -3.51 26.67 -8.78
C PRO A 161 -3.38 27.82 -7.76
N ARG A 162 -3.73 29.04 -8.21
CA ARG A 162 -3.55 30.31 -7.47
C ARG A 162 -4.32 30.42 -6.14
N GLY A 163 -5.11 29.42 -5.76
CA GLY A 163 -5.88 29.33 -4.51
C GLY A 163 -5.28 28.44 -3.41
N LEU A 164 -4.17 27.72 -3.68
CA LEU A 164 -3.51 26.89 -2.65
C LEU A 164 -2.84 27.76 -1.57
N ALA A 165 -2.77 27.29 -0.34
CA ALA A 165 -2.10 28.03 0.73
C ALA A 165 -0.61 28.24 0.37
N GLN A 166 -0.04 29.40 0.73
CA GLN A 166 1.35 29.74 0.38
C GLN A 166 2.36 28.68 0.86
N ILE A 167 2.07 28.01 1.97
CA ILE A 167 2.88 26.90 2.53
C ILE A 167 2.89 25.70 1.58
N GLU A 168 1.75 25.34 0.98
CA GLU A 168 1.64 24.24 0.02
C GLU A 168 2.40 24.59 -1.27
N ARG A 169 2.29 25.83 -1.77
CA ARG A 169 3.07 26.32 -2.92
C ARG A 169 4.58 26.31 -2.67
N ASN A 170 5.03 26.66 -1.47
CA ASN A 170 6.45 26.70 -1.13
C ASN A 170 7.07 25.30 -1.02
N VAL A 171 6.30 24.27 -0.69
CA VAL A 171 6.73 22.86 -0.75
C VAL A 171 6.93 22.43 -2.20
N TYR A 172 6.05 22.84 -3.12
CA TYR A 172 6.20 22.57 -4.56
C TYR A 172 7.44 23.23 -5.18
N MET A 173 7.67 24.53 -4.92
CA MET A 173 8.81 25.27 -5.49
C MET A 173 10.19 24.79 -4.99
N ARG A 174 10.28 24.14 -3.83
CA ARG A 174 11.54 23.58 -3.30
C ARG A 174 11.98 22.31 -4.02
N ILE A 175 11.05 21.53 -4.58
CA ILE A 175 11.36 20.30 -5.32
C ILE A 175 12.06 20.64 -6.64
N GLU A 176 11.68 21.74 -7.31
CA GLU A 176 12.33 22.20 -8.54
C GLU A 176 13.80 22.64 -8.32
N CYS A 177 14.12 23.25 -7.18
CA CYS A 177 15.50 23.60 -6.87
C CYS A 177 16.38 22.39 -6.50
N ALA A 178 15.79 21.32 -5.95
CA ALA A 178 16.52 20.11 -5.60
C ALA A 178 16.83 19.21 -6.82
N SER A 179 15.99 19.24 -7.86
CA SER A 179 16.25 18.54 -9.13
C SER A 179 17.13 19.36 -10.10
N ALA A 180 17.25 20.67 -9.90
CA ALA A 180 18.10 21.58 -10.69
C ALA A 180 19.62 21.46 -10.39
N GLY A 181 20.07 20.33 -9.84
CA GLY A 181 21.48 19.96 -9.79
C GLY A 181 22.07 19.62 -11.18
N TRP A 182 21.26 19.58 -12.24
CA TRP A 182 21.71 19.37 -13.61
C TRP A 182 21.31 20.56 -14.50
N THR A 183 22.22 21.54 -14.55
CA THR A 183 22.40 22.52 -15.63
C THR A 183 21.15 23.11 -16.29
N PHE A 184 20.57 24.16 -15.72
CA PHE A 184 20.09 25.32 -16.50
C PHE A 184 19.93 26.53 -15.57
N ALA A 185 21.04 27.22 -15.33
CA ALA A 185 21.06 28.53 -14.71
C ALA A 185 20.38 29.55 -15.65
N ARG A 186 19.08 29.86 -15.47
CA ARG A 186 18.54 31.16 -15.95
C ARG A 186 17.20 31.64 -15.39
N ALA A 187 16.39 30.85 -14.70
CA ALA A 187 15.02 31.27 -14.37
C ALA A 187 14.79 31.78 -12.93
N CYS A 188 15.76 31.70 -12.02
CA CYS A 188 15.64 32.31 -10.69
C CYS A 188 16.19 33.74 -10.68
N ARG A 189 15.54 34.66 -11.41
CA ARG A 189 15.69 36.09 -11.14
C ARG A 189 14.36 36.63 -10.64
N GLY A 190 14.35 36.89 -9.34
CA GLY A 190 13.24 37.49 -8.63
C GLY A 190 12.70 38.71 -9.38
N THR A 191 11.38 38.74 -9.50
CA THR A 191 10.61 39.93 -9.84
C THR A 191 10.88 41.00 -8.78
N LYS A 192 11.87 41.87 -9.04
CA LYS A 192 12.00 43.15 -8.35
C LYS A 192 10.68 43.90 -8.56
N ARG A 193 9.88 43.98 -7.49
CA ARG A 193 8.72 44.88 -7.41
C ARG A 193 9.19 46.28 -7.76
N ARG A 194 8.67 46.84 -8.85
CA ARG A 194 8.78 48.27 -9.16
C ARG A 194 7.78 48.97 -8.24
N SER A 195 8.29 49.54 -7.14
CA SER A 195 7.53 50.45 -6.29
C SER A 195 7.20 51.69 -7.12
N THR A 196 5.93 51.88 -7.44
CA THR A 196 5.38 53.14 -7.91
C THR A 196 5.21 54.06 -6.71
N GLU A 197 6.18 54.95 -6.47
CA GLU A 197 5.98 56.10 -5.61
C GLU A 197 5.13 57.12 -6.39
N HIS A 198 3.88 57.28 -5.98
CA HIS A 198 3.05 58.41 -6.35
C HIS A 198 3.44 59.61 -5.48
N ALA A 199 4.05 60.62 -6.08
CA ALA A 199 4.24 61.93 -5.47
C ALA A 199 2.90 62.70 -5.48
N PRO A 200 2.46 63.30 -4.36
CA PRO A 200 1.32 64.19 -4.36
C PRO A 200 1.72 65.60 -4.83
N THR A 201 1.07 66.04 -5.90
CA THR A 201 1.08 67.40 -6.44
C THR A 201 0.45 68.37 -5.44
N THR A 202 1.22 69.30 -4.86
CA THR A 202 0.69 70.48 -4.18
C THR A 202 0.62 71.66 -5.14
N SER A 203 -0.60 72.12 -5.39
CA SER A 203 -0.93 73.32 -6.16
C SER A 203 -0.74 74.60 -5.33
N ARG A 204 -0.09 75.60 -5.95
CA ARG A 204 -0.25 77.06 -5.84
C ARG A 204 -0.95 77.66 -4.61
N THR A 205 -0.27 78.63 -3.99
CA THR A 205 -0.63 80.07 -3.99
C THR A 205 0.64 80.89 -3.96
#